data_AF-A0A0N1BLC8-F1
#
_entry.id   AF-A0A0N1BLC8-F1
#
_cell.length_a   1.000
_cell.length_b   1.000
_cell.length_c   1.000
_cell.angle_alpha   90.00
_cell.angle_beta   90.00
_cell.angle_gamma   90.00
#
_symmetry.space_group_name_H-M   'P 1'
#
loop_
_entity.id
_entity.type
_entity.pdbx_description
1 polymer ?
#
loop_
_entity_poly.entity_id
_entity_poly.type
_entity_poly.pdbx_seq_one_letter_code
_entity_poly.pdbx_strand_id
1 'polypeptide(L)'
;MISDLLIATLLGTGTLQPRESEPPLAVLADRYCIGPDGDHRATWQYATEDGFSPLNPDEFVGLRLPGFTSRLRAFRKLEADRELRVLTSAGYIGGAGQGRTYYRYCWVSSTQEDVQNVDRDLEALTGTASFRVEGRTRLFAWIPRPGGEVERVSRRLYMLSGWVLAREQGLRQVTIRPYDAGVFVGYASPRTEETYEGADWSGPEPVPRP
;
A
#
# COMPACT_ATOMS: atom_id res chain seq x y z
N MET A 1 -26.16 -0.21 -70.44
CA MET A 1 -26.86 -0.55 -69.19
C MET A 1 -25.79 -0.73 -68.13
N ILE A 2 -25.82 0.17 -67.16
CA ILE A 2 -24.82 0.40 -66.10
C ILE A 2 -25.25 -0.42 -64.88
N SER A 3 -24.31 -1.08 -64.20
CA SER A 3 -24.33 -1.31 -62.75
C SER A 3 -23.07 -2.05 -62.31
N ASP A 4 -21.99 -1.29 -62.11
CA ASP A 4 -20.87 -1.70 -61.27
C ASP A 4 -21.13 -1.18 -59.85
N LEU A 5 -21.36 -2.11 -58.91
CA LEU A 5 -21.61 -1.83 -57.51
C LEU A 5 -20.27 -1.83 -56.76
N LEU A 6 -19.72 -0.64 -56.50
CA LEU A 6 -18.52 -0.47 -55.67
C LEU A 6 -18.95 -0.32 -54.19
N ILE A 7 -18.72 -1.37 -53.40
CA ILE A 7 -18.86 -1.34 -51.94
C ILE A 7 -17.56 -0.75 -51.37
N ALA A 8 -17.62 0.52 -50.95
CA ALA A 8 -16.54 1.15 -50.20
C ALA A 8 -16.62 0.72 -48.73
N THR A 9 -15.72 -0.17 -48.30
CA THR A 9 -15.53 -0.51 -46.89
C THR A 9 -14.80 0.65 -46.20
N LEU A 10 -15.54 1.47 -45.46
CA LEU A 10 -14.98 2.46 -44.54
C LEU A 10 -14.33 1.72 -43.35
N LEU A 11 -13.04 1.40 -43.47
CA LEU A 11 -12.20 1.04 -42.34
C LEU A 11 -11.97 2.30 -41.50
N GLY A 12 -12.81 2.50 -40.49
CA GLY A 12 -12.59 3.51 -39.47
C GLY A 12 -11.28 3.22 -38.75
N THR A 13 -10.24 3.99 -39.07
CA THR A 13 -9.02 4.07 -38.28
C THR A 13 -9.36 4.78 -36.96
N GLY A 14 -9.94 4.03 -36.02
CA GLY A 14 -10.04 4.47 -34.64
C GLY A 14 -8.62 4.63 -34.12
N THR A 15 -8.15 5.86 -34.02
CA THR A 15 -6.95 6.20 -33.26
C THR A 15 -7.18 5.73 -31.83
N LEU A 16 -6.55 4.61 -31.46
CA LEU A 16 -6.40 4.22 -30.06
C LEU A 16 -5.74 5.40 -29.36
N GLN A 17 -6.52 6.17 -28.60
CA GLN A 17 -5.93 7.15 -27.70
C GLN A 17 -4.99 6.37 -26.77
N PRO A 18 -3.76 6.85 -26.54
CA PRO A 18 -2.90 6.25 -25.53
C PRO A 18 -3.70 6.23 -24.24
N ARG A 19 -3.94 5.03 -23.68
CA ARG A 19 -4.42 4.92 -22.30
C ARG A 19 -3.40 5.72 -21.49
N GLU A 20 -3.85 6.80 -20.87
CA GLU A 20 -3.07 7.52 -19.86
C GLU A 20 -2.53 6.45 -18.90
N SER A 21 -1.21 6.34 -18.80
CA SER A 21 -0.59 5.21 -18.12
C SER A 21 -1.04 5.24 -16.66
N GLU A 22 -1.83 4.24 -16.28
CA GLU A 22 -2.32 4.08 -14.93
C GLU A 22 -1.17 4.15 -13.91
N PRO A 23 -1.35 4.81 -12.75
CA PRO A 23 -0.26 4.96 -11.80
C PRO A 23 0.23 3.59 -11.31
N PRO A 24 1.56 3.36 -11.24
CA PRO A 24 2.14 2.14 -10.68
C PRO A 24 1.73 1.92 -9.23
N LEU A 25 1.61 0.67 -8.79
CA LEU A 25 1.21 0.37 -7.41
C LEU A 25 2.16 0.97 -6.37
N ALA A 26 3.44 1.15 -6.67
CA ALA A 26 4.39 1.83 -5.80
C ALA A 26 4.03 3.32 -5.57
N VAL A 27 3.51 4.01 -6.60
CA VAL A 27 3.03 5.40 -6.49
C VAL A 27 1.78 5.48 -5.63
N LEU A 28 0.87 4.50 -5.75
CA LEU A 28 -0.29 4.40 -4.87
C LEU A 28 0.13 4.12 -3.42
N ALA A 29 1.12 3.23 -3.22
CA ALA A 29 1.68 2.95 -1.90
C ALA A 29 2.31 4.19 -1.27
N ASP A 30 3.02 5.01 -2.06
CA ASP A 30 3.55 6.29 -1.61
C ASP A 30 2.42 7.23 -1.19
N ARG A 31 1.48 7.49 -2.10
CA ARG A 31 0.38 8.44 -1.88
C ARG A 31 -0.48 8.11 -0.67
N TYR A 32 -0.83 6.84 -0.48
CA TYR A 32 -1.80 6.43 0.53
C TYR A 32 -1.17 5.86 1.80
N CYS A 33 0.05 5.35 1.76
CA CYS A 33 0.65 4.67 2.90
C CYS A 33 1.96 5.28 3.38
N ILE A 34 2.96 5.40 2.51
CA ILE A 34 4.33 5.78 2.89
C ILE A 34 4.43 7.30 3.12
N GLY A 35 3.94 8.11 2.18
CA GLY A 35 3.92 9.57 2.26
C GLY A 35 3.14 10.10 3.48
N PRO A 36 1.92 9.61 3.77
CA PRO A 36 1.22 9.91 5.02
C PRO A 36 1.86 9.29 6.26
N ASP A 37 2.92 8.48 6.09
CA ASP A 37 3.55 7.68 7.14
C ASP A 37 2.54 6.86 7.98
N GLY A 38 1.50 6.33 7.35
CA GLY A 38 0.44 5.58 8.02
C GLY A 38 -0.54 6.43 8.83
N ASP A 39 -0.62 7.75 8.62
CA ASP A 39 -1.76 8.57 9.07
C ASP A 39 -3.04 8.12 8.37
N HIS A 40 -3.95 7.49 9.11
CA HIS A 40 -5.16 6.92 8.52
C HIS A 40 -6.11 8.00 8.00
N ARG A 41 -6.22 9.16 8.67
CA ARG A 41 -7.16 10.22 8.27
C ARG A 41 -6.73 10.82 6.94
N ALA A 42 -5.44 11.12 6.80
CA ALA A 42 -4.87 11.59 5.54
C ALA A 42 -5.10 10.57 4.42
N THR A 43 -4.82 9.29 4.67
CA THR A 43 -5.11 8.20 3.72
C THR A 43 -6.58 8.17 3.29
N TRP A 44 -7.52 8.26 4.23
CA TRP A 44 -8.96 8.22 3.93
C TRP A 44 -9.43 9.44 3.15
N GLN A 45 -8.90 10.62 3.50
CA GLN A 45 -9.18 11.85 2.78
C GLN A 45 -8.71 11.72 1.33
N TYR A 46 -7.45 11.32 1.11
CA TYR A 46 -6.92 11.14 -0.26
C TYR A 46 -7.70 10.09 -1.04
N ALA A 47 -8.01 8.94 -0.44
CA ALA A 47 -8.81 7.92 -1.09
C ALA A 47 -10.18 8.46 -1.52
N THR A 48 -10.85 9.24 -0.67
CA THR A 48 -12.15 9.86 -0.99
C THR A 48 -12.02 10.92 -2.10
N GLU A 49 -11.01 11.80 -2.01
CA GLU A 49 -10.72 12.84 -3.02
C GLU A 49 -10.41 12.22 -4.39
N ASP A 50 -9.77 11.06 -4.40
CA ASP A 50 -9.42 10.33 -5.63
C ASP A 50 -10.55 9.41 -6.13
N GLY A 51 -11.73 9.48 -5.52
CA GLY A 51 -12.94 8.78 -5.97
C GLY A 51 -13.03 7.31 -5.55
N PHE A 52 -12.28 6.88 -4.53
CA PHE A 52 -12.51 5.57 -3.93
C PHE A 52 -13.82 5.56 -3.13
N SER A 53 -14.53 4.44 -3.18
CA SER A 53 -15.71 4.18 -2.38
C SER A 53 -15.36 3.33 -1.15
N PRO A 54 -15.90 3.64 0.04
CA PRO A 54 -15.70 2.81 1.21
C PRO A 54 -16.33 1.43 1.01
N LEU A 55 -15.68 0.40 1.53
CA LEU A 55 -16.18 -0.97 1.57
C LEU A 55 -16.88 -1.25 2.90
N ASN A 56 -17.92 -2.07 2.86
CA ASN A 56 -18.53 -2.63 4.06
C ASN A 56 -17.63 -3.72 4.67
N PRO A 57 -17.69 -3.94 5.99
CA PRO A 57 -16.92 -4.99 6.66
C PRO A 57 -16.97 -6.35 5.96
N ASP A 58 -18.18 -6.79 5.58
CA ASP A 58 -18.40 -8.09 4.95
C ASP A 58 -17.69 -8.24 3.59
N GLU A 59 -17.40 -7.13 2.90
CA GLU A 59 -16.71 -7.13 1.60
C GLU A 59 -15.20 -7.37 1.73
N PHE A 60 -14.63 -7.30 2.94
CA PHE A 60 -13.20 -7.50 3.18
C PHE A 60 -12.85 -8.53 4.27
N VAL A 61 -13.85 -9.19 4.86
CA VAL A 61 -13.64 -10.31 5.83
C VAL A 61 -12.83 -11.47 5.22
N GLY A 62 -12.88 -11.64 3.89
CA GLY A 62 -12.11 -12.66 3.17
C GLY A 62 -10.65 -12.30 2.88
N LEU A 63 -10.22 -11.04 3.13
CA LEU A 63 -8.86 -10.61 2.82
C LEU A 63 -7.88 -11.18 3.86
N ARG A 64 -6.96 -12.02 3.39
CA ARG A 64 -5.86 -12.55 4.23
C ARG A 64 -4.74 -11.51 4.35
N LEU A 65 -5.01 -10.44 5.09
CA LEU A 65 -4.03 -9.39 5.35
C LEU A 65 -3.00 -9.85 6.40
N PRO A 66 -1.71 -9.57 6.21
CA PRO A 66 -0.71 -9.82 7.23
C PRO A 66 -0.88 -8.80 8.37
N GLY A 67 -1.32 -9.27 9.55
CA GLY A 67 -1.57 -8.40 10.71
C GLY A 67 -2.99 -8.51 11.24
N PHE A 68 -3.20 -8.01 12.45
CA PHE A 68 -4.46 -8.08 13.20
C PHE A 68 -5.60 -7.35 12.44
N THR A 69 -6.75 -8.01 12.27
CA THR A 69 -7.88 -7.58 11.42
C THR A 69 -8.99 -6.81 12.15
N SER A 70 -8.83 -6.53 13.45
CA SER A 70 -9.83 -5.75 14.17
C SER A 70 -9.78 -4.27 13.75
N ARG A 71 -10.94 -3.68 13.41
CA ARG A 71 -11.11 -2.27 13.01
C ARG A 71 -10.44 -1.89 11.69
N LEU A 72 -10.46 -2.81 10.72
CA LEU A 72 -10.06 -2.49 9.35
C LEU A 72 -11.02 -1.47 8.75
N ARG A 73 -10.47 -0.46 8.06
CA ARG A 73 -11.20 0.38 7.12
C ARG A 73 -10.66 0.15 5.73
N ALA A 74 -11.53 -0.02 4.75
CA ALA A 74 -11.14 -0.34 3.39
C ALA A 74 -11.92 0.50 2.39
N PHE A 75 -11.27 0.79 1.28
CA PHE A 75 -11.78 1.57 0.16
C PHE A 75 -11.47 0.79 -1.13
N ARG A 76 -12.36 0.88 -2.11
CA ARG A 76 -12.15 0.34 -3.45
C ARG A 76 -12.32 1.39 -4.52
N LYS A 77 -11.63 1.21 -5.64
CA LYS A 77 -11.87 1.94 -6.88
C LYS A 77 -11.70 0.98 -8.05
N LEU A 78 -12.61 1.04 -9.02
CA LEU A 78 -12.45 0.36 -10.29
C LEU A 78 -11.90 1.39 -11.29
N GLU A 79 -10.73 1.11 -11.85
CA GLU A 79 -10.11 1.92 -12.90
C GLU A 79 -9.90 1.02 -14.11
N ALA A 80 -10.54 1.37 -15.23
CA ALA A 80 -10.57 0.57 -16.45
C ALA A 80 -10.88 -0.92 -16.18
N ASP A 81 -9.86 -1.78 -16.19
CA ASP A 81 -9.95 -3.23 -16.01
C ASP A 81 -9.30 -3.73 -14.71
N ARG A 82 -8.78 -2.83 -13.84
CA ARG A 82 -8.19 -3.19 -12.55
C ARG A 82 -9.05 -2.73 -11.36
N GLU A 83 -9.03 -3.54 -10.31
CA GLU A 83 -9.57 -3.15 -9.01
C GLU A 83 -8.42 -2.70 -8.11
N LEU A 84 -8.52 -1.47 -7.61
CA LEU A 84 -7.64 -0.90 -6.61
C LEU A 84 -8.30 -0.97 -5.25
N ARG A 85 -7.52 -1.28 -4.22
CA ARG A 85 -7.96 -1.19 -2.82
C ARG A 85 -6.96 -0.42 -1.99
N VAL A 86 -7.47 0.37 -1.04
CA VAL A 86 -6.70 1.01 0.03
C VAL A 86 -7.29 0.56 1.35
N LEU A 87 -6.46 0.06 2.26
CA LEU A 87 -6.90 -0.47 3.54
C LEU A 87 -6.02 0.08 4.66
N THR A 88 -6.61 0.33 5.83
CA THR A 88 -5.89 0.79 7.01
C THR A 88 -6.34 0.03 8.25
N SER A 89 -5.41 -0.29 9.14
CA SER A 89 -5.67 -0.91 10.44
C SER A 89 -4.62 -0.43 11.44
N ALA A 90 -4.89 -0.50 12.73
CA ALA A 90 -3.82 -0.46 13.72
C ALA A 90 -3.87 -1.70 14.59
N GLY A 91 -2.70 -2.10 15.06
CA GLY A 91 -2.59 -3.17 16.03
C GLY A 91 -1.26 -3.11 16.73
N TYR A 92 -0.97 -4.18 17.46
CA TYR A 92 0.34 -4.38 18.07
C TYR A 92 0.84 -5.78 17.78
N ILE A 93 2.15 -5.91 17.75
CA ILE A 93 2.85 -7.20 17.71
C ILE A 93 3.71 -7.28 18.96
N GLY A 94 3.70 -8.45 19.60
CA GLY A 94 4.59 -8.77 20.71
C GLY A 94 5.41 -10.00 20.41
N GLY A 95 6.62 -10.08 20.97
CA GLY A 95 7.47 -11.26 20.93
C GLY A 95 8.15 -11.49 22.28
N ALA A 96 8.42 -12.75 22.62
CA ALA A 96 9.16 -13.10 23.82
C ALA A 96 10.54 -12.38 23.80
N GLY A 97 10.82 -11.58 24.83
CA GLY A 97 12.07 -10.82 24.96
C GLY A 97 12.20 -9.58 24.06
N GLN A 98 11.24 -9.31 23.16
CA GLN A 98 11.27 -8.13 22.30
C GLN A 98 10.27 -7.05 22.70
N GLY A 99 9.38 -7.32 23.67
CA GLY A 99 8.35 -6.40 24.13
C GLY A 99 7.20 -6.26 23.13
N ARG A 100 6.34 -5.26 23.37
CA ARG A 100 5.21 -4.92 22.49
C ARG A 100 5.60 -3.74 21.60
N THR A 101 5.18 -3.79 20.34
CA THR A 101 5.34 -2.70 19.37
C THR A 101 3.98 -2.42 18.74
N TYR A 102 3.54 -1.17 18.79
CA TYR A 102 2.30 -0.72 18.18
C TYR A 102 2.57 -0.25 16.76
N TYR A 103 1.61 -0.44 15.85
CA TYR A 103 1.74 -0.11 14.45
C TYR A 103 0.46 0.51 13.91
N ARG A 104 0.62 1.47 13.00
CA ARG A 104 -0.37 1.78 11.98
C ARG A 104 0.01 1.04 10.71
N TYR A 105 -0.96 0.35 10.15
CA TYR A 105 -0.82 -0.43 8.93
C TYR A 105 -1.65 0.21 7.84
N CYS A 106 -1.06 0.24 6.65
CA CYS A 106 -1.76 0.63 5.44
C CYS A 106 -1.44 -0.38 4.35
N TRP A 107 -2.41 -0.73 3.52
CA TRP A 107 -2.22 -1.61 2.38
C TRP A 107 -2.80 -0.96 1.14
N VAL A 108 -2.08 -1.11 0.03
CA VAL A 108 -2.64 -0.91 -1.30
C VAL A 108 -2.57 -2.20 -2.09
N SER A 109 -3.54 -2.43 -2.96
CA SER A 109 -3.53 -3.58 -3.84
C SER A 109 -4.12 -3.26 -5.20
N SER A 110 -3.69 -4.01 -6.21
CA SER A 110 -4.19 -3.94 -7.58
C SER A 110 -4.24 -5.35 -8.18
N THR A 111 -5.28 -5.63 -8.95
CA THR A 111 -5.54 -6.95 -9.56
C THR A 111 -4.73 -7.23 -10.83
N GLN A 112 -3.90 -6.30 -11.30
CA GLN A 112 -3.17 -6.41 -12.58
C GLN A 112 -1.67 -6.15 -12.49
N GLU A 113 -1.07 -6.33 -11.31
CA GLU A 113 0.34 -6.01 -11.11
C GLU A 113 1.25 -7.22 -11.23
N ASP A 114 2.47 -6.97 -11.72
CA ASP A 114 3.58 -7.92 -11.66
C ASP A 114 4.44 -7.65 -10.42
N VAL A 115 4.67 -8.68 -9.60
CA VAL A 115 5.36 -8.51 -8.31
C VAL A 115 6.82 -8.06 -8.46
N GLN A 116 7.50 -8.42 -9.56
CA GLN A 116 8.88 -8.04 -9.82
C GLN A 116 9.00 -6.58 -10.25
N ASN A 117 8.03 -6.08 -11.02
CA ASN A 117 7.95 -4.65 -11.35
C ASN A 117 7.67 -3.83 -10.09
N VAL A 118 6.69 -4.24 -9.27
CA VAL A 118 6.38 -3.56 -8.00
C VAL A 118 7.58 -3.56 -7.05
N ASP A 119 8.37 -4.65 -6.99
CA ASP A 119 9.60 -4.72 -6.19
C ASP A 119 10.65 -3.70 -6.65
N ARG A 120 10.87 -3.58 -7.95
CA ARG A 120 11.81 -2.62 -8.53
C ARG A 120 11.38 -1.17 -8.28
N ASP A 121 10.10 -0.88 -8.46
CA ASP A 121 9.56 0.46 -8.26
C ASP A 121 9.63 0.88 -6.79
N LEU A 122 9.36 -0.05 -5.86
CA LEU A 122 9.50 0.21 -4.43
C LEU A 122 10.96 0.33 -3.99
N GLU A 123 11.89 -0.41 -4.60
CA GLU A 123 13.33 -0.22 -4.35
C GLU A 123 13.79 1.17 -4.78
N ALA A 124 13.33 1.64 -5.95
CA ALA A 124 13.62 2.98 -6.44
C ALA A 124 12.99 4.06 -5.53
N LEU A 125 11.74 3.87 -5.11
CA LEU A 125 11.01 4.80 -4.25
C LEU A 125 11.65 4.92 -2.85
N THR A 126 11.91 3.78 -2.21
CA THR A 126 12.37 3.74 -0.80
C THR A 126 13.89 3.82 -0.67
N GLY A 127 14.61 3.74 -1.79
CA GLY A 127 16.07 3.63 -1.82
C GLY A 127 16.59 2.40 -1.06
N THR A 128 15.78 1.36 -0.89
CA THR A 128 16.08 0.19 -0.06
C THR A 128 15.83 -1.09 -0.85
N ALA A 129 16.80 -2.00 -0.89
CA ALA A 129 16.61 -3.30 -1.52
C ALA A 129 15.76 -4.22 -0.63
N SER A 130 14.87 -5.00 -1.23
CA SER A 130 14.05 -5.95 -0.49
C SER A 130 14.74 -7.27 -0.21
N PHE A 131 14.20 -8.01 0.75
CA PHE A 131 14.61 -9.38 1.06
C PHE A 131 13.41 -10.28 1.36
N ARG A 132 13.59 -11.59 1.19
CA ARG A 132 12.55 -12.58 1.45
C ARG A 132 12.43 -12.87 2.95
N VAL A 133 11.21 -12.78 3.50
CA VAL A 133 10.93 -13.09 4.91
C VAL A 133 10.30 -14.48 5.07
N GLU A 134 9.19 -14.74 4.40
CA GLU A 134 8.46 -16.01 4.46
C GLU A 134 7.69 -16.23 3.16
N GLY A 135 7.58 -17.48 2.70
CA GLY A 135 6.74 -17.81 1.54
C GLY A 135 7.13 -16.98 0.32
N ARG A 136 6.17 -16.29 -0.30
CA ARG A 136 6.40 -15.37 -1.44
C ARG A 136 6.46 -13.90 -1.02
N THR A 137 6.55 -13.61 0.28
CA THR A 137 6.57 -12.24 0.81
C THR A 137 7.99 -11.67 0.76
N ARG A 138 8.10 -10.50 0.15
CA ARG A 138 9.31 -9.66 0.16
C ARG A 138 9.11 -8.50 1.11
N LEU A 139 10.18 -8.03 1.72
CA LEU A 139 10.16 -6.97 2.72
C LEU A 139 11.29 -5.97 2.49
N PHE A 140 10.95 -4.69 2.59
CA PHE A 140 11.84 -3.54 2.61
C PHE A 140 11.85 -3.03 4.06
N ALA A 141 13.02 -2.78 4.63
CA ALA A 141 13.15 -2.34 6.01
C ALA A 141 14.15 -1.19 6.09
N TRP A 142 13.74 -0.08 6.68
CA TRP A 142 14.62 1.06 6.89
C TRP A 142 14.24 1.86 8.12
N ILE A 143 15.19 2.64 8.63
CA ILE A 143 14.99 3.60 9.72
C ILE A 143 15.18 5.00 9.15
N PRO A 144 14.17 5.88 9.21
CA PRO A 144 14.35 7.29 8.85
C PRO A 144 15.27 7.96 9.89
N ARG A 145 16.29 8.68 9.43
CA ARG A 145 17.23 9.40 10.28
C ARG A 145 16.94 10.92 10.25
N PRO A 146 17.30 11.66 11.32
CA PRO A 146 17.22 13.12 11.30
C PRO A 146 18.00 13.68 10.09
N GLY A 147 17.40 14.61 9.34
CA GLY A 147 18.00 15.13 8.10
C GLY A 147 17.52 14.45 6.82
N GLY A 148 16.62 13.46 6.92
CA GLY A 148 15.97 12.82 5.76
C GLY A 148 16.75 11.65 5.18
N GLU A 149 17.90 11.29 5.77
CA GLU A 149 18.64 10.09 5.38
C GLU A 149 17.87 8.81 5.74
N VAL A 150 18.11 7.76 4.95
CA VAL A 150 17.50 6.45 5.11
C VAL A 150 18.57 5.44 5.54
N GLU A 151 18.45 4.90 6.74
CA GLU A 151 19.28 3.78 7.17
C GLU A 151 18.63 2.45 6.81
N ARG A 152 19.24 1.72 5.88
CA ARG A 152 18.77 0.41 5.43
C ARG A 152 18.98 -0.64 6.51
N VAL A 153 17.96 -1.46 6.76
CA VAL A 153 18.03 -2.57 7.71
C VAL A 153 18.17 -3.89 6.94
N SER A 154 19.28 -4.58 7.17
CA SER A 154 19.53 -5.89 6.54
C SER A 154 18.55 -6.96 7.03
N ARG A 155 18.33 -8.00 6.22
CA ARG A 155 17.53 -9.17 6.61
C ARG A 155 17.97 -9.76 7.95
N ARG A 156 19.27 -9.95 8.15
CA ARG A 156 19.80 -10.55 9.39
C ARG A 156 19.41 -9.72 10.60
N LEU A 157 19.60 -8.40 10.53
CA LEU A 157 19.28 -7.49 11.60
C LEU A 157 17.77 -7.42 11.86
N TYR A 158 16.96 -7.37 10.80
CA TYR A 158 15.50 -7.41 10.89
C TYR A 158 15.01 -8.67 11.61
N MET A 159 15.50 -9.85 11.22
CA MET A 159 15.06 -11.11 11.83
C MET A 159 15.49 -11.24 13.30
N LEU A 160 16.60 -10.62 13.70
CA LEU A 160 17.11 -10.67 15.07
C LEU A 160 16.43 -9.63 15.99
N SER A 161 16.14 -8.44 15.48
CA SER A 161 15.79 -7.29 16.32
C SER A 161 14.72 -6.38 15.73
N GLY A 162 13.97 -6.82 14.72
CA GLY A 162 13.02 -5.97 13.98
C GLY A 162 12.01 -5.24 14.87
N TRP A 163 11.43 -5.90 15.87
CA TRP A 163 10.46 -5.25 16.77
C TRP A 163 11.10 -4.25 17.72
N VAL A 164 12.30 -4.56 18.21
CA VAL A 164 13.10 -3.62 19.03
C VAL A 164 13.43 -2.37 18.21
N LEU A 165 13.91 -2.56 16.97
CA LEU A 165 14.21 -1.44 16.06
C LEU A 165 12.97 -0.62 15.71
N ALA A 166 11.82 -1.25 15.52
CA ALA A 166 10.56 -0.56 15.27
C ALA A 166 10.14 0.32 16.44
N ARG A 167 10.17 -0.22 17.67
CA ARG A 167 9.82 0.55 18.87
C ARG A 167 10.82 1.67 19.18
N GLU A 168 12.11 1.37 19.12
CA GLU A 168 13.15 2.24 19.69
C GLU A 168 13.76 3.19 18.67
N GLN A 169 13.70 2.82 17.39
CA GLN A 169 14.33 3.59 16.31
C GLN A 169 13.37 3.92 15.17
N GLY A 170 12.10 3.51 15.26
CA GLY A 170 11.12 3.85 14.23
C GLY A 170 11.34 3.10 12.92
N LEU A 171 11.79 1.84 12.95
CA LEU A 171 11.86 0.99 11.74
C LEU A 171 10.53 1.02 10.97
N ARG A 172 10.58 1.48 9.73
CA ARG A 172 9.53 1.36 8.73
C ARG A 172 9.69 0.06 7.96
N GLN A 173 8.58 -0.52 7.54
CA GLN A 173 8.59 -1.70 6.69
C GLN A 173 7.55 -1.60 5.60
N VAL A 174 7.95 -2.00 4.39
CA VAL A 174 7.04 -2.28 3.27
C VAL A 174 7.13 -3.76 2.96
N THR A 175 5.99 -4.39 2.73
CA THR A 175 5.88 -5.78 2.31
C THR A 175 5.23 -5.85 0.95
N ILE A 176 5.69 -6.77 0.12
CA ILE A 176 5.03 -7.11 -1.15
C ILE A 176 4.67 -8.58 -1.09
N ARG A 177 3.44 -8.90 -1.47
CA ARG A 177 2.97 -10.28 -1.57
C ARG A 177 2.02 -10.45 -2.77
N PRO A 178 2.16 -11.50 -3.58
CA PRO A 178 1.14 -11.87 -4.54
C PRO A 178 -0.12 -12.35 -3.82
N TYR A 179 -1.30 -11.91 -4.28
CA TYR A 179 -2.60 -12.23 -3.69
C TYR A 179 -3.64 -12.38 -4.79
N ASP A 180 -4.26 -13.56 -4.87
CA ASP A 180 -5.13 -13.96 -5.97
C ASP A 180 -4.50 -13.66 -7.34
N ALA A 181 -5.12 -12.82 -8.16
CA ALA A 181 -4.63 -12.40 -9.46
C ALA A 181 -3.70 -11.17 -9.43
N GLY A 182 -3.48 -10.57 -8.25
CA GLY A 182 -2.81 -9.28 -8.11
C GLY A 182 -1.68 -9.24 -7.09
N VAL A 183 -1.33 -8.02 -6.67
CA VAL A 183 -0.27 -7.73 -5.70
C VAL A 183 -0.82 -6.88 -4.57
N PHE A 184 -0.43 -7.22 -3.34
CA PHE A 184 -0.63 -6.40 -2.14
C PHE A 184 0.71 -5.79 -1.72
N VAL A 185 0.71 -4.49 -1.48
CA VAL A 185 1.79 -3.75 -0.84
C VAL A 185 1.30 -3.31 0.53
N GLY A 186 1.95 -3.78 1.59
CA GLY A 186 1.63 -3.41 2.98
C GLY A 186 2.72 -2.55 3.60
N TYR A 187 2.35 -1.43 4.18
CA TYR A 187 3.22 -0.55 4.95
C TYR A 187 2.92 -0.67 6.44
N ALA A 188 3.95 -0.69 7.29
CA ALA A 188 3.78 -0.56 8.72
C ALA A 188 4.67 0.56 9.27
N SER A 189 4.02 1.46 10.00
CA SER A 189 4.67 2.58 10.69
C SER A 189 4.51 2.39 12.20
N PRO A 190 5.62 2.25 12.95
CA PRO A 190 5.56 2.02 14.38
C PRO A 190 5.04 3.25 15.12
N ARG A 191 4.36 3.00 16.24
CA ARG A 191 3.77 4.02 17.11
C ARG A 191 4.12 3.76 18.56
N THR A 192 4.03 4.82 19.35
CA THR A 192 3.94 4.71 20.80
C THR A 192 2.54 4.24 21.19
N GLU A 193 2.38 3.73 22.41
CA GLU A 193 1.05 3.38 22.95
C GLU A 193 0.10 4.58 22.92
N GLU A 194 0.58 5.76 23.33
CA GLU A 194 -0.18 7.01 23.32
C GLU A 194 -0.68 7.40 21.91
N THR A 195 0.19 7.35 20.90
CA THR A 195 -0.16 7.70 19.51
C THR A 195 -0.98 6.62 18.80
N TYR A 196 -0.98 5.40 19.35
CA TYR A 196 -1.80 4.28 18.92
C TYR A 196 -3.24 4.38 19.47
N GLU A 197 -3.40 4.67 20.77
CA GLU A 197 -4.71 4.75 21.44
C GLU A 197 -5.43 6.07 21.18
N GLY A 198 -4.69 7.18 21.00
CA GLY A 198 -5.24 8.53 21.15
C GLY A 198 -5.79 9.26 19.92
N ALA A 199 -5.48 8.87 18.66
CA ALA A 199 -5.57 9.87 17.57
C ALA A 199 -6.43 9.53 16.33
N ASP A 200 -6.62 8.28 15.93
CA ASP A 200 -7.07 8.01 14.53
C ASP A 200 -8.45 7.36 14.37
N TRP A 201 -9.13 7.01 15.47
CA TRP A 201 -10.29 6.11 15.38
C TRP A 201 -11.66 6.77 15.55
N SER A 202 -11.76 7.94 16.19
CA SER A 202 -13.06 8.51 16.61
C SER A 202 -13.21 10.03 16.51
N GLY A 203 -12.22 10.78 16.03
CA GLY A 203 -12.34 12.24 15.93
C GLY A 203 -12.98 12.72 14.63
N PRO A 204 -13.79 13.80 14.65
CA PRO A 204 -14.29 14.42 13.44
C PRO A 204 -13.15 15.11 12.69
N GLU A 205 -13.23 15.06 11.36
CA GLU A 205 -12.49 15.81 10.35
C GLU A 205 -10.94 15.70 10.31
N PRO A 206 -10.34 15.83 9.10
CA PRO A 206 -8.91 15.69 8.90
C PRO A 206 -8.13 16.85 9.54
N VAL A 207 -6.94 16.56 10.05
CA VAL A 207 -5.99 17.58 10.50
C VAL A 207 -5.55 18.37 9.27
N PRO A 208 -5.65 19.71 9.27
CA PRO A 208 -5.19 20.51 8.14
C PRO A 208 -3.69 20.27 7.91
N ARG A 209 -3.31 20.21 6.62
CA ARG A 209 -1.91 20.10 6.20
C ARG A 209 -1.09 21.27 6.79
N PRO A 210 0.19 21.07 7.17
CA PRO A 210 1.11 22.19 7.34
C PRO A 210 1.33 22.95 6.03
#